data_AF-A0A376MTT7-F1
#
_entry.id   AF-A0A376MTT7-F1
#
_cell.length_a   1.000
_cell.length_b   1.000
_cell.length_c   1.000
_cell.angle_alpha   90.00
_cell.angle_beta   90.00
_cell.angle_gamma   90.00
#
_symmetry.space_group_name_H-M   'P 1'
#
loop_
_entity.id
_entity.type
_entity.pdbx_description
1 polymer ?
#
loop_
_entity_poly.entity_id
_entity_poly.type
_entity_poly.pdbx_seq_one_letter_code
_entity_poly.pdbx_strand_id
1 'polypeptide(L)'
;MNELGGDYLDAPVSGGEIGAREGTLSIMVGGDEAVFERVKPLFELLGKNITLVGGNGDGQTCKVANQIIVALNIEAVSEALLFASKAGADPGTCAPGADGRLCFLTYSGSSR
;
A
#
# COMPACT_ATOMS: atom_id res chain seq x y z
N MET A 1 20.63 9.86 -15.92
CA MET A 1 21.58 9.03 -15.15
C MET A 1 22.21 7.99 -16.05
N ASN A 2 21.43 7.09 -16.66
CA ASN A 2 21.94 6.07 -17.57
C ASN A 2 22.71 6.68 -18.77
N GLU A 3 22.23 7.79 -19.33
CA GLU A 3 22.93 8.53 -20.42
C GLU A 3 24.24 9.22 -19.99
N LEU A 4 24.46 9.36 -18.69
CA LEU A 4 25.69 9.92 -18.11
C LEU A 4 26.66 8.82 -17.66
N GLY A 5 26.38 7.55 -18.01
CA GLY A 5 27.20 6.38 -17.66
C GLY A 5 27.00 5.85 -16.24
N GLY A 6 25.98 6.32 -15.51
CA GLY A 6 25.65 5.83 -14.18
C GLY A 6 24.36 5.01 -14.16
N ASP A 7 24.36 3.90 -13.42
CA ASP A 7 23.16 3.09 -13.23
C ASP A 7 22.17 3.77 -12.28
N TYR A 8 20.87 3.66 -12.58
CA TYR A 8 19.80 4.24 -11.78
C TYR A 8 18.69 3.24 -11.50
N LEU A 9 18.27 3.19 -10.23
CA LEU A 9 17.12 2.45 -9.74
C LEU A 9 16.22 3.39 -8.93
N ASP A 10 14.92 3.38 -9.19
CA ASP A 10 13.93 4.03 -8.33
C ASP A 10 13.36 3.01 -7.35
N ALA A 11 13.52 3.25 -6.04
CA ALA A 11 13.14 2.29 -5.00
C ALA A 11 12.23 2.92 -3.92
N PRO A 12 11.01 3.36 -4.25
CA PRO A 12 10.06 3.83 -3.23
C PRO A 12 9.75 2.74 -2.20
N VAL A 13 9.53 3.20 -0.95
CA VAL A 13 9.32 2.32 0.21
C VAL A 13 7.95 2.51 0.86
N SER A 14 7.48 1.45 1.53
CA SER A 14 6.28 1.42 2.38
C SER A 14 6.60 0.73 3.70
N GLY A 15 5.95 1.12 4.80
CA GLY A 15 6.21 0.56 6.14
C GLY A 15 6.42 1.60 7.25
N GLY A 16 6.52 2.88 6.88
CA GLY A 16 6.64 3.98 7.83
C GLY A 16 7.96 3.97 8.61
N GLU A 17 8.06 4.84 9.61
CA GLU A 17 9.28 4.98 10.42
C GLU A 17 9.62 3.71 11.21
N ILE A 18 8.60 3.04 11.77
CA ILE A 18 8.78 1.79 12.52
C ILE A 18 9.38 0.72 11.61
N GLY A 19 8.81 0.54 10.40
CA GLY A 19 9.34 -0.42 9.45
C GLY A 19 10.77 -0.10 8.98
N ALA A 20 11.13 1.18 8.90
CA ALA A 20 12.50 1.59 8.59
C ALA A 20 13.49 1.26 9.72
N ARG A 21 13.10 1.47 10.99
CA ARG A 21 13.93 1.15 12.16
C ARG A 21 14.12 -0.37 12.33
N GLU A 22 13.09 -1.15 11.99
CA GLU A 22 13.08 -2.61 12.16
C GLU A 22 13.61 -3.37 10.93
N GLY A 23 13.93 -2.67 9.83
CA GLY A 23 14.38 -3.32 8.59
C GLY A 23 13.26 -4.13 7.91
N THR A 24 12.00 -3.72 8.06
CA THR A 24 10.82 -4.43 7.55
C THR A 24 10.09 -3.68 6.44
N LEU A 25 10.75 -2.69 5.83
CA LEU A 25 10.18 -1.96 4.70
C LEU A 25 9.80 -2.88 3.54
N SER A 26 8.76 -2.48 2.82
CA SER A 26 8.44 -3.00 1.50
C SER A 26 9.02 -2.04 0.46
N ILE A 27 9.88 -2.57 -0.41
CA ILE A 27 10.69 -1.80 -1.37
C ILE A 27 10.27 -2.24 -2.78
N MET A 28 9.73 -1.31 -3.55
CA MET A 28 9.29 -1.52 -4.93
C MET A 28 10.34 -0.89 -5.84
N VAL A 29 11.11 -1.69 -6.55
CA VAL A 29 12.25 -1.20 -7.34
C VAL A 29 11.90 -1.17 -8.82
N GLY A 30 12.18 -0.07 -9.50
CA GLY A 30 12.21 0.05 -10.94
C GLY A 30 13.64 0.20 -11.44
N GLY A 31 13.99 -0.54 -12.49
CA GLY A 31 15.21 -0.36 -13.25
C GLY A 31 15.80 -1.66 -13.80
N ASP A 32 17.08 -1.63 -14.13
CA ASP A 32 17.77 -2.77 -14.73
C ASP A 32 17.95 -3.93 -13.72
N GLU A 33 17.65 -5.16 -14.16
CA GLU A 33 17.68 -6.36 -13.34
C GLU A 33 19.10 -6.71 -12.85
N ALA A 34 20.12 -6.51 -13.68
CA ALA A 34 21.50 -6.80 -13.29
C ALA A 34 22.01 -5.79 -12.25
N VAL A 35 21.56 -4.53 -12.36
CA VAL A 35 21.82 -3.50 -11.33
C VAL A 35 21.06 -3.84 -10.04
N PHE A 36 19.80 -4.25 -10.14
CA PHE A 36 18.98 -4.66 -9.00
C PHE A 36 19.62 -5.80 -8.21
N GLU A 37 19.98 -6.91 -8.86
CA GLU A 37 20.60 -8.05 -8.19
C GLU A 37 21.95 -7.70 -7.54
N ARG A 38 22.69 -6.75 -8.12
CA ARG A 38 23.94 -6.24 -7.52
C ARG A 38 23.71 -5.46 -6.22
N VAL A 39 22.61 -4.70 -6.11
CA VAL A 39 22.31 -3.88 -4.92
C VAL A 39 21.35 -4.55 -3.94
N LYS A 40 20.70 -5.65 -4.34
CA LYS A 40 19.74 -6.41 -3.53
C LYS A 40 20.24 -6.75 -2.11
N PRO A 41 21.51 -7.12 -1.87
CA PRO A 41 22.00 -7.35 -0.51
C PRO A 41 21.88 -6.13 0.41
N LEU A 42 21.89 -4.91 -0.15
CA LEU A 42 21.69 -3.68 0.61
C LEU A 42 20.20 -3.46 0.93
N PHE A 43 19.30 -3.79 0.00
CA PHE A 43 17.86 -3.70 0.24
C PHE A 43 17.38 -4.71 1.29
N GLU A 44 18.00 -5.89 1.34
CA GLU A 44 17.71 -6.93 2.35
C GLU A 44 18.03 -6.49 3.79
N LEU A 45 18.89 -5.48 3.98
CA LEU A 45 19.14 -4.88 5.28
C LEU A 45 18.04 -3.90 5.72
N LEU A 46 17.28 -3.37 4.77
CA LEU A 46 16.29 -2.31 4.98
C LEU A 46 14.85 -2.83 4.95
N GLY A 47 14.61 -3.94 4.27
CA GLY A 47 13.27 -4.41 3.99
C GLY A 47 13.12 -5.92 3.95
N LYS A 48 11.88 -6.37 4.13
CA LYS A 48 11.48 -7.78 4.03
C LYS A 48 10.84 -8.13 2.69
N ASN A 49 10.12 -7.19 2.09
CA ASN A 49 9.43 -7.39 0.81
C ASN A 49 10.11 -6.52 -0.25
N ILE A 50 10.99 -7.11 -1.04
CA ILE A 50 11.76 -6.41 -2.07
C ILE A 50 11.35 -6.97 -3.41
N THR A 51 10.86 -6.13 -4.31
CA THR A 51 10.33 -6.57 -5.60
C THR A 51 10.80 -5.65 -6.71
N LEU A 52 11.42 -6.23 -7.73
CA LEU A 52 11.66 -5.56 -9.00
C LEU A 52 10.34 -5.53 -9.78
N VAL A 53 9.81 -4.33 -10.01
CA VAL A 53 8.49 -4.12 -10.61
C VAL A 53 8.56 -3.95 -12.12
N GLY A 54 9.71 -3.49 -12.63
CA GLY A 54 9.91 -3.24 -14.05
C GLY A 54 11.14 -2.37 -14.29
N GLY A 55 11.11 -1.59 -15.37
CA GLY A 55 12.19 -0.67 -15.74
C GLY A 55 12.20 0.63 -14.93
N ASN A 56 13.07 1.55 -15.32
CA ASN A 56 13.24 2.83 -14.64
C ASN A 56 11.91 3.62 -14.63
N GLY A 57 11.43 3.97 -13.43
CA GLY A 57 10.18 4.68 -13.19
C GLY A 57 8.99 3.78 -12.80
N ASP A 58 9.10 2.47 -12.98
CA ASP A 58 8.00 1.53 -12.68
C ASP A 58 7.79 1.34 -11.18
N GLY A 59 8.84 1.49 -10.37
CA GLY A 59 8.72 1.49 -8.90
C GLY A 59 7.87 2.65 -8.41
N GLN A 60 8.14 3.87 -8.90
CA GLN A 60 7.32 5.06 -8.63
C GLN A 60 5.90 4.91 -9.14
N THR A 61 5.73 4.39 -10.35
CA THR A 61 4.40 4.16 -10.94
C THR A 61 3.57 3.20 -10.09
N CYS A 62 4.18 2.11 -9.63
CA CYS A 62 3.54 1.15 -8.72
C CYS A 62 3.15 1.82 -7.39
N LYS A 63 4.05 2.63 -6.82
CA LYS A 63 3.77 3.35 -5.58
C LYS A 63 2.60 4.33 -5.74
N VAL A 64 2.55 5.07 -6.85
CA VAL A 64 1.45 5.99 -7.16
C VAL A 64 0.13 5.22 -7.32
N ALA A 65 0.13 4.09 -8.05
CA ALA A 65 -1.04 3.25 -8.20
C ALA A 65 -1.58 2.76 -6.84
N ASN A 66 -0.70 2.33 -5.94
CA ASN A 66 -1.08 1.95 -4.58
C ASN A 66 -1.71 3.11 -3.81
N GLN A 67 -1.16 4.32 -3.89
CA GLN A 67 -1.71 5.48 -3.21
C GLN A 67 -3.07 5.94 -3.77
N ILE A 68 -3.30 5.77 -5.07
CA ILE A 68 -4.61 6.03 -5.70
C ILE A 68 -5.67 5.09 -5.13
N ILE A 69 -5.37 3.78 -5.03
CA ILE A 69 -6.31 2.79 -4.47
C ILE A 69 -6.66 3.12 -3.01
N VAL A 70 -5.65 3.47 -2.20
CA VAL A 70 -5.86 3.85 -0.80
C VAL A 70 -6.76 5.08 -0.69
N ALA A 71 -6.52 6.11 -1.51
CA ALA A 71 -7.33 7.32 -1.50
C ALA A 71 -8.79 7.06 -1.87
N LEU A 72 -9.03 6.27 -2.92
CA LEU A 72 -10.38 5.90 -3.35
C LEU A 72 -11.13 5.08 -2.29
N ASN A 73 -10.45 4.16 -1.62
CA ASN A 73 -11.07 3.38 -0.54
C ASN A 73 -11.49 4.25 0.65
N ILE A 74 -10.65 5.22 1.04
CA ILE A 74 -10.97 6.15 2.13
C ILE A 74 -12.20 6.99 1.76
N GLU A 75 -12.25 7.48 0.53
CA GLU A 75 -13.37 8.29 0.03
C GLU A 75 -14.67 7.49 -0.01
N ALA A 76 -14.65 6.29 -0.60
CA ALA A 76 -15.81 5.40 -0.66
C ALA A 76 -16.36 5.03 0.72
N VAL A 77 -15.48 4.70 1.68
CA VAL A 77 -15.90 4.41 3.06
C VAL A 77 -16.49 5.64 3.73
N SER A 78 -15.89 6.82 3.49
CA SER A 78 -16.37 8.09 4.06
C SER A 78 -17.77 8.44 3.56
N GLU A 79 -18.02 8.30 2.25
CA GLU A 79 -19.34 8.52 1.66
C GLU A 79 -20.38 7.50 2.15
N ALA A 80 -20.00 6.21 2.19
CA ALA A 80 -20.89 5.15 2.66
C ALA A 80 -21.32 5.36 4.12
N LEU A 81 -20.38 5.74 5.01
CA LEU A 81 -20.68 6.01 6.41
C LEU A 81 -21.52 7.28 6.58
N LEU A 82 -21.24 8.33 5.80
CA LEU A 82 -22.04 9.56 5.82
C LEU A 82 -23.48 9.31 5.34
N PHE A 83 -23.64 8.51 4.29
CA PHE A 83 -24.96 8.10 3.80
C PHE A 83 -25.70 7.26 4.84
N ALA A 84 -25.05 6.24 5.41
CA ALA A 84 -25.61 5.40 6.47
C ALA A 84 -26.05 6.22 7.69
N SER A 85 -25.21 7.16 8.14
CA SER A 85 -25.52 8.08 9.24
C SER A 85 -26.77 8.93 8.94
N LYS A 86 -26.87 9.51 7.74
CA LYS A 86 -28.04 10.30 7.32
C LYS A 86 -29.30 9.45 7.16
N ALA A 87 -29.15 8.19 6.77
CA ALA A 87 -30.25 7.23 6.67
C ALA A 87 -30.71 6.69 8.05
N GLY A 88 -30.03 7.07 9.14
CA GLY A 88 -30.35 6.65 10.50
C GLY A 88 -29.75 5.30 10.91
N ALA A 89 -28.84 4.75 10.11
CA ALA A 89 -28.06 3.57 10.48
C ALA A 89 -26.85 3.95 11.34
N ASP A 90 -26.48 3.08 12.28
CA ASP A 90 -25.29 3.27 13.10
C ASP A 90 -24.01 3.06 12.25
N PRO A 91 -23.16 4.11 12.09
CA PRO A 91 -21.94 4.02 11.30
C PRO A 91 -20.96 2.97 11.84
N GLY A 92 -20.96 2.70 13.15
CA GLY A 92 -20.10 1.68 13.75
C GLY A 92 -20.41 0.27 13.27
N THR A 93 -21.67 0.00 12.95
CA THR A 93 -22.13 -1.29 12.41
C THR A 93 -21.90 -1.38 10.89
N CYS A 94 -21.92 -0.24 10.17
CA CYS A 94 -21.72 -0.19 8.72
C CYS A 94 -20.26 -0.06 8.27
N ALA A 95 -19.33 0.23 9.19
CA ALA A 95 -17.91 0.33 8.88
C ALA A 95 -17.32 -1.02 8.43
N PRO A 96 -16.33 -1.01 7.51
CA PRO A 96 -15.59 -2.23 7.19
C PRO A 96 -14.85 -2.76 8.41
N GLY A 97 -14.82 -4.09 8.58
CA GLY A 97 -13.99 -4.75 9.57
C GLY A 97 -12.49 -4.53 9.31
N ALA A 98 -11.63 -4.93 10.26
CA ALA A 98 -10.17 -4.83 10.14
C ALA A 98 -9.59 -5.62 8.94
N ASP A 99 -10.39 -6.47 8.31
CA ASP A 99 -10.08 -7.25 7.10
C ASP A 99 -10.61 -6.61 5.80
N GLY A 100 -11.19 -5.40 5.87
CA GLY A 100 -11.68 -4.65 4.71
C GLY A 100 -13.05 -5.09 4.18
N ARG A 101 -13.76 -6.02 4.84
CA ARG A 101 -15.11 -6.42 4.44
C ARG A 101 -16.17 -5.50 5.05
N LEU A 102 -17.14 -5.09 4.24
CA LEU A 102 -18.34 -4.38 4.70
C LEU A 102 -19.12 -5.30 5.64
N CYS A 103 -19.32 -4.88 6.89
CA CYS A 103 -20.01 -5.65 7.92
C CYS A 103 -21.54 -5.61 7.71
N PHE A 104 -22.04 -6.04 6.55
CA PHE A 104 -23.48 -6.06 6.24
C PHE A 104 -24.18 -7.38 6.66
N LEU A 105 -23.46 -8.32 7.30
CA LEU A 105 -23.94 -9.68 7.57
C LEU A 105 -23.99 -10.10 9.05
N THR A 106 -23.75 -9.20 10.01
CA THR A 106 -23.86 -9.55 11.45
C THR A 106 -25.16 -9.09 12.12
N TYR A 107 -26.11 -8.50 11.40
CA TYR A 107 -27.49 -8.38 11.90
C TYR A 107 -28.25 -9.71 11.69
N SER A 108 -27.85 -10.75 12.41
CA SER A 108 -28.73 -11.87 12.73
C SER A 108 -28.86 -11.98 14.26
N GLY A 109 -29.86 -11.27 14.79
CA GLY A 109 -30.54 -11.65 16.02
C GLY A 109 -29.87 -11.27 17.34
N SER A 110 -30.18 -10.07 17.84
CA SER A 110 -30.35 -9.87 19.28
C SER A 110 -31.60 -9.03 19.54
N SER A 111 -32.73 -9.72 19.60
CA SER A 111 -33.94 -9.26 20.29
C SER A 111 -34.75 -10.49 20.68
N ARG A 112 -34.37 -11.09 21.81
CA ARG A 112 -35.20 -11.67 22.87
C ARG A 112 -34.33 -12.33 23.93
#